data_AF-A0A482VW97-F1
#
_entry.id   AF-A0A482VW97-F1
#
_cell.length_a   1.000
_cell.length_b   1.000
_cell.length_c   1.000
_cell.angle_alpha   90.00
_cell.angle_beta   90.00
_cell.angle_gamma   90.00
#
_symmetry.space_group_name_H-M   'P 1'
#
loop_
_entity.id
_entity.type
_entity.pdbx_description
1 polymer ?
#
loop_
_entity_poly.entity_id
_entity_poly.type
_entity_poly.pdbx_seq_one_letter_code
_entity_poly.pdbx_strand_id
1 'polypeptide(L)'
;MYVRSAQAPKTIPFAQVNDDYCDCPDGSDEPGTSACPNGVFYCTNAGHKPFNLAASRVNDGICDCCDGSDEYAKNRVECPNTCLQLGRHAREEAQRKAELVKAGKHLKAELSQRGIQLKEEKKEKLEQLQKSKEEAERVKSEKQTLKDEIEILENKALEHYRQLEEQEKQLKAEAEAAKNREEAVDTFNKFDSNQDGVVDISELQTRQTFDKDKNGE
;
A
#
# COMPACT_ATOMS: atom_id res chain seq x y z
N MET A 1 24.05 28.44 -68.54
CA MET A 1 23.20 27.69 -67.59
C MET A 1 22.99 28.59 -66.39
N TYR A 2 21.76 28.71 -65.88
CA TYR A 2 21.41 29.61 -64.76
C TYR A 2 20.83 28.79 -63.59
N VAL A 3 21.03 29.26 -62.37
CA VAL A 3 20.53 28.65 -61.12
C VAL A 3 19.59 29.64 -60.44
N ARG A 4 18.54 29.13 -59.81
CA ARG A 4 17.62 29.93 -58.98
C ARG A 4 17.94 29.68 -57.51
N SER A 5 17.98 30.76 -56.72
CA SER A 5 18.05 30.70 -55.26
C SER A 5 16.86 29.92 -54.70
N ALA A 6 17.09 29.18 -53.61
CA ALA A 6 16.13 28.24 -53.04
C ALA A 6 15.00 28.94 -52.27
N GLN A 7 15.27 30.07 -51.61
CA GLN A 7 14.31 30.76 -50.74
C GLN A 7 13.75 32.07 -51.35
N ALA A 8 14.49 32.74 -52.24
CA ALA A 8 14.08 33.99 -52.89
C ALA A 8 14.23 33.89 -54.41
N PRO A 9 13.35 34.50 -55.22
CA PRO A 9 13.44 34.44 -56.69
C PRO A 9 14.57 35.34 -57.22
N LYS A 10 15.82 34.95 -56.97
CA LYS A 10 17.03 35.49 -57.60
C LYS A 10 17.60 34.42 -58.54
N THR A 11 17.91 34.82 -59.78
CA THR A 11 18.51 33.93 -60.78
C THR A 11 19.93 34.41 -61.05
N ILE A 12 20.89 33.52 -60.89
CA ILE A 12 22.32 33.78 -61.10
C ILE A 12 22.87 32.87 -62.20
N PRO A 13 23.88 33.28 -62.98
CA PRO A 13 24.64 32.36 -63.83
C PRO A 13 25.26 31.24 -62.99
N PHE A 14 25.34 30.02 -63.53
CA PHE A 14 25.99 28.90 -62.82
C PHE A 14 27.48 29.15 -62.50
N ALA A 15 28.12 30.08 -63.21
CA ALA A 15 29.49 30.50 -62.92
C ALA A 15 29.63 31.22 -61.57
N GLN A 16 28.52 31.73 -61.00
CA GLN A 16 28.45 32.36 -59.68
C GLN A 16 28.09 31.37 -58.56
N VAL A 17 28.36 30.08 -58.78
CA VAL A 17 28.12 29.04 -57.76
C VAL A 17 29.48 28.55 -57.29
N ASN A 18 29.74 28.68 -55.99
CA ASN A 18 31.04 28.47 -55.36
C ASN A 18 32.14 29.34 -55.97
N ASP A 19 31.82 30.61 -56.26
CA ASP A 19 32.78 31.58 -56.80
C ASP A 19 33.45 32.45 -55.72
N ASP A 20 33.21 32.11 -54.44
CA ASP A 20 33.72 32.80 -53.26
C ASP A 20 33.14 34.22 -53.10
N TYR A 21 31.96 34.47 -53.68
CA TYR A 21 31.20 35.69 -53.50
C TYR A 21 29.74 35.39 -53.17
N CYS A 22 29.18 36.10 -52.18
CA CYS A 22 27.80 35.85 -51.75
C CYS A 22 26.80 36.64 -52.60
N ASP A 23 26.27 36.01 -53.65
CA ASP A 23 25.23 36.55 -54.51
C ASP A 23 23.82 36.27 -53.98
N CYS A 24 23.54 35.10 -53.40
CA CYS A 24 22.19 34.79 -52.94
C CYS A 24 21.95 35.17 -51.47
N PRO A 25 20.81 35.81 -51.14
CA PRO A 25 20.53 36.23 -49.76
C PRO A 25 20.33 35.06 -48.79
N ASP A 26 20.04 33.87 -49.32
CA ASP A 26 19.94 32.61 -48.57
C ASP A 26 21.27 31.83 -48.52
N GLY A 27 22.31 32.29 -49.21
CA GLY A 27 23.61 31.63 -49.31
C GLY A 27 23.62 30.29 -50.05
N SER A 28 22.59 30.02 -50.86
CA SER A 28 22.43 28.75 -51.60
C SER A 28 23.40 28.59 -52.78
N ASP A 29 24.02 29.69 -53.20
CA ASP A 29 25.05 29.79 -54.23
C ASP A 29 26.44 29.36 -53.76
N GLU A 30 26.71 29.44 -52.46
CA GLU A 30 28.02 29.17 -51.87
C GLU A 30 28.00 27.97 -50.88
N PRO A 31 27.54 26.76 -51.28
CA PRO A 31 27.55 25.58 -50.40
C PRO A 31 28.94 24.98 -50.14
N GLY A 32 29.94 25.35 -50.94
CA GLY A 32 31.30 24.83 -50.92
C GLY A 32 32.36 25.82 -50.46
N THR A 33 31.99 27.07 -50.14
CA THR A 33 32.92 28.14 -49.73
C THR A 33 32.45 28.78 -48.43
N SER A 34 33.23 29.74 -47.92
CA SER A 34 32.92 30.53 -46.72
C SER A 34 32.26 31.89 -47.01
N ALA A 35 31.92 32.18 -48.27
CA ALA A 35 31.58 33.53 -48.70
C ALA A 35 30.26 34.06 -48.12
N CYS A 36 29.29 33.18 -47.86
CA CYS A 36 28.00 33.56 -47.29
C CYS A 36 27.92 33.36 -45.77
N PRO A 37 27.51 34.38 -44.99
CA PRO A 37 27.46 34.29 -43.52
C PRO A 37 26.41 33.30 -42.99
N ASN A 38 25.34 33.08 -43.77
CA ASN A 38 24.29 32.10 -43.45
C ASN A 38 24.45 30.80 -44.24
N GLY A 39 25.59 30.63 -44.93
CA GLY A 39 25.86 29.44 -45.74
C GLY A 39 26.05 28.20 -44.87
N VAL A 40 25.80 27.04 -45.47
CA VAL A 40 25.93 25.73 -44.81
C VAL A 40 26.78 24.83 -45.71
N PHE A 41 27.86 24.30 -45.14
CA PHE A 41 28.72 23.31 -45.79
C PHE A 41 28.34 21.90 -45.37
N TYR A 42 28.28 20.96 -46.32
CA TYR A 42 27.89 19.58 -46.05
C TYR A 42 29.12 18.66 -46.00
N CYS A 43 29.50 18.21 -44.79
CA CYS A 43 30.49 17.15 -44.66
C CYS A 43 29.85 15.80 -45.04
N THR A 44 30.34 15.18 -46.11
CA THR A 44 29.86 13.85 -46.52
C THR A 44 30.31 12.78 -45.54
N ASN A 45 31.54 12.90 -45.00
CA ASN A 45 32.11 12.03 -43.98
C ASN A 45 31.94 10.54 -44.30
N ALA A 46 32.28 10.14 -45.53
CA ALA A 46 32.07 8.77 -46.01
C ALA A 46 32.70 7.75 -45.02
N GLY A 47 31.87 6.84 -44.50
CA GLY A 47 32.26 5.86 -43.49
C GLY A 47 31.91 6.24 -42.04
N HIS A 48 31.55 7.50 -41.80
CA HIS A 48 30.98 8.04 -40.55
C HIS A 48 29.63 8.75 -40.81
N LYS A 49 29.13 9.51 -39.83
CA LYS A 49 27.88 10.27 -39.92
C LYS A 49 28.12 11.60 -40.66
N PRO A 50 27.33 11.90 -41.71
CA PRO A 50 27.37 13.22 -42.35
C PRO A 50 26.79 14.27 -41.43
N PHE A 51 27.28 15.50 -41.53
CA PHE A 51 26.72 16.62 -40.79
C PHE A 51 26.99 17.96 -41.50
N ASN A 52 26.26 18.98 -41.07
CA ASN A 52 26.30 20.31 -41.64
C ASN A 52 27.17 21.21 -40.77
N LEU A 53 28.07 21.94 -41.41
CA LEU A 53 28.91 22.98 -40.84
C LEU A 53 28.42 24.36 -41.26
N ALA A 54 28.71 25.36 -40.44
CA ALA A 54 28.54 26.75 -40.85
C ALA A 54 29.60 27.08 -41.92
N ALA A 55 29.23 27.82 -42.96
CA ALA A 55 30.15 28.24 -44.01
C ALA A 55 31.36 29.01 -43.46
N SER A 56 31.21 29.70 -42.33
CA SER A 56 32.32 30.40 -41.65
C SER A 56 33.49 29.50 -41.23
N ARG A 57 33.28 28.18 -41.19
CA ARG A 57 34.30 27.18 -40.83
C ARG A 57 34.97 26.52 -42.03
N VAL A 58 34.57 26.90 -43.24
CA VAL A 58 35.22 26.40 -44.45
C VAL A 58 36.51 27.19 -44.65
N ASN A 59 37.65 26.50 -44.76
CA ASN A 59 38.98 27.09 -44.88
C ASN A 59 39.35 28.06 -43.74
N ASP A 60 38.87 27.86 -42.50
CA ASP A 60 39.25 28.69 -41.36
C ASP A 60 40.57 28.24 -40.69
N GLY A 61 41.14 27.12 -41.15
CA GLY A 61 42.36 26.52 -40.65
C GLY A 61 42.14 25.50 -39.51
N ILE A 62 40.91 25.06 -39.28
CA ILE A 62 40.56 24.04 -38.30
C ILE A 62 39.90 22.87 -39.03
N CYS A 63 40.36 21.64 -38.76
CA CYS A 63 39.74 20.45 -39.33
C CYS A 63 38.47 20.08 -38.55
N ASP A 64 37.30 20.51 -39.03
CA ASP A 64 35.99 20.17 -38.48
C ASP A 64 35.39 18.90 -39.12
N CYS A 65 35.48 18.72 -40.44
CA CYS A 65 35.00 17.50 -41.08
C CYS A 65 36.01 16.36 -40.84
N CYS A 66 35.53 15.13 -40.55
CA CYS A 66 36.45 14.00 -40.39
C CYS A 66 37.11 13.55 -41.69
N ASP A 67 36.53 13.93 -42.84
CA ASP A 67 37.09 13.66 -44.17
C ASP A 67 38.03 14.78 -44.64
N GLY A 68 38.13 15.87 -43.89
CA GLY A 68 38.95 17.04 -44.19
C GLY A 68 38.45 17.87 -45.38
N SER A 69 37.19 17.68 -45.81
CA SER A 69 36.63 18.34 -47.00
C SER A 69 36.40 19.84 -46.82
N ASP A 70 36.35 20.32 -45.59
CA ASP A 70 36.23 21.72 -45.18
C ASP A 70 37.51 22.54 -45.42
N GLU A 71 38.68 21.93 -45.31
CA GLU A 71 39.99 22.57 -45.50
C GLU A 71 40.65 22.15 -46.82
N TYR A 72 39.99 22.44 -47.95
CA TYR A 72 40.48 22.07 -49.28
C TYR A 72 41.55 23.04 -49.83
N ALA A 73 41.68 24.23 -49.24
CA ALA A 73 42.66 25.22 -49.67
C ALA A 73 44.10 24.81 -49.28
N LYS A 74 44.89 24.36 -50.26
CA LYS A 74 46.25 23.78 -50.13
C LYS A 74 47.29 24.59 -49.31
N ASN A 75 47.03 25.87 -49.04
CA ASN A 75 47.99 26.77 -48.37
C ASN A 75 47.67 27.05 -46.90
N ARG A 76 46.63 26.43 -46.32
CA ARG A 76 46.24 26.65 -44.91
C ARG A 76 46.65 25.47 -44.03
N VAL A 77 45.97 24.33 -44.16
CA VAL A 77 46.13 23.15 -43.28
C VAL A 77 45.91 21.85 -44.07
N GLU A 78 46.62 20.78 -43.71
CA GLU A 78 46.40 19.42 -44.25
C GLU A 78 45.60 18.59 -43.24
N CYS A 79 44.35 18.29 -43.57
CA CYS A 79 43.43 17.52 -42.71
C CYS A 79 43.40 16.03 -43.10
N PRO A 80 43.85 15.11 -42.23
CA PRO A 80 43.82 13.68 -42.54
C PRO A 80 42.40 13.10 -42.41
N ASN A 81 42.02 12.20 -43.32
CA ASN A 81 40.72 11.53 -43.25
C ASN A 81 40.71 10.46 -42.13
N THR A 82 39.89 10.70 -41.10
CA THR A 82 39.72 9.83 -39.92
C THR A 82 38.32 9.18 -39.85
N CYS A 83 37.45 9.42 -40.84
CA CYS A 83 36.05 8.98 -40.80
C CYS A 83 35.86 7.48 -40.62
N LEU A 84 36.68 6.64 -41.28
CA LEU A 84 36.56 5.19 -41.15
C LEU A 84 36.80 4.69 -39.73
N GLN A 85 37.77 5.29 -39.02
CA GLN A 85 38.09 4.94 -37.64
C GLN A 85 36.98 5.39 -36.70
N LEU A 86 36.55 6.66 -36.80
CA LEU A 86 35.45 7.21 -36.01
C LEU A 86 34.14 6.44 -36.25
N GLY A 87 33.86 6.09 -37.51
CA GLY A 87 32.72 5.27 -37.90
C GLY A 87 32.76 3.88 -37.29
N ARG A 88 33.93 3.23 -37.23
CA ARG A 88 34.08 1.92 -36.59
C ARG A 88 33.75 2.02 -35.10
N HIS A 89 34.38 2.95 -34.39
CA HIS A 89 34.13 3.15 -32.95
C HIS A 89 32.66 3.47 -32.67
N ALA A 90 32.03 4.35 -33.45
CA ALA A 90 30.63 4.70 -33.28
C ALA A 90 29.69 3.48 -33.47
N ARG A 91 29.99 2.60 -34.44
CA ARG A 91 29.22 1.37 -34.67
C ARG A 91 29.38 0.38 -33.51
N GLU A 92 30.60 0.19 -33.02
CA GLU A 92 30.87 -0.68 -31.87
C GLU A 92 30.15 -0.19 -30.60
N GLU A 93 30.20 1.11 -30.31
CA GLU A 93 29.45 1.69 -29.20
C GLU A 93 27.94 1.57 -29.37
N ALA A 94 27.42 1.80 -30.58
CA ALA A 94 26.01 1.66 -30.87
C ALA A 94 25.53 0.22 -30.70
N GLN A 95 26.33 -0.76 -31.12
CA GLN A 95 26.05 -2.19 -30.91
C GLN A 95 26.01 -2.53 -29.42
N ARG A 96 27.02 -2.12 -28.63
CA ARG A 96 27.03 -2.33 -27.17
C ARG A 96 25.80 -1.72 -26.49
N LYS A 97 25.44 -0.49 -26.84
CA LYS A 97 24.24 0.17 -26.31
C LYS A 97 22.97 -0.56 -26.73
N ALA A 98 22.87 -1.03 -27.98
CA ALA A 98 21.71 -1.77 -28.47
C ALA A 98 21.53 -3.11 -27.74
N GLU A 99 22.61 -3.82 -27.44
CA GLU A 99 22.58 -5.06 -26.66
C GLU A 99 22.10 -4.81 -25.22
N LEU A 100 22.62 -3.78 -24.56
CA LEU A 100 22.17 -3.39 -23.21
C LEU A 100 20.68 -3.02 -23.19
N VAL A 101 20.23 -2.24 -24.17
CA VAL A 101 18.80 -1.87 -24.30
C VAL A 101 17.94 -3.10 -24.58
N LYS A 102 18.40 -4.03 -25.41
CA LYS A 102 17.70 -5.28 -25.71
C LYS A 102 17.54 -6.14 -24.46
N ALA A 103 18.62 -6.32 -23.69
CA ALA A 103 18.60 -7.06 -22.43
C ALA A 103 17.68 -6.39 -21.41
N GLY A 104 17.79 -5.06 -21.24
CA GLY A 104 16.92 -4.29 -20.35
C GLY A 104 15.44 -4.36 -20.76
N LYS A 105 15.13 -4.33 -22.05
CA LYS A 105 13.77 -4.49 -22.57
C LYS A 105 13.20 -5.87 -22.27
N HIS A 106 14.00 -6.93 -22.47
CA HIS A 106 13.60 -8.30 -22.16
C HIS A 106 13.26 -8.46 -20.67
N LEU A 107 14.17 -8.05 -19.79
CA LEU A 107 13.97 -8.13 -18.35
C LEU A 107 12.74 -7.32 -17.89
N LYS A 108 12.55 -6.11 -18.44
CA LYS A 108 11.38 -5.28 -18.14
C LYS A 108 10.08 -5.98 -18.54
N ALA A 109 10.04 -6.63 -19.70
CA ALA A 109 8.87 -7.35 -20.15
C ALA A 109 8.53 -8.53 -19.23
N GLU A 110 9.54 -9.32 -18.84
CA GLU A 110 9.39 -10.45 -17.92
C GLU A 110 8.88 -10.01 -16.54
N LEU A 111 9.51 -8.98 -15.95
CA LEU A 111 9.10 -8.43 -14.66
C LEU A 111 7.68 -7.83 -14.72
N SER A 112 7.33 -7.18 -15.83
CA SER A 112 5.99 -6.63 -16.02
C SER A 112 4.93 -7.74 -16.07
N GLN A 113 5.19 -8.83 -16.78
CA GLN A 113 4.27 -9.98 -16.85
C GLN A 113 4.13 -10.66 -15.49
N ARG A 114 5.24 -10.90 -14.79
CA ARG A 114 5.23 -11.46 -13.43
C ARG A 114 4.46 -10.55 -12.45
N GLY A 115 4.61 -9.23 -12.58
CA GLY A 115 3.87 -8.26 -11.78
C GLY A 115 2.35 -8.33 -12.01
N ILE A 116 1.92 -8.51 -13.26
CA ILE A 116 0.50 -8.69 -13.61
C ILE A 116 -0.04 -9.99 -12.99
N GLN A 117 0.66 -11.12 -13.18
CA GLN A 117 0.27 -12.42 -12.62
C GLN A 117 0.16 -12.38 -11.09
N LEU A 118 1.18 -11.84 -10.42
CA LEU A 118 1.15 -11.70 -8.95
C LEU A 118 0.00 -10.82 -8.46
N LYS A 119 -0.34 -9.76 -9.21
CA LYS A 119 -1.47 -8.90 -8.87
C LYS A 119 -2.79 -9.66 -8.97
N GLU A 120 -2.99 -10.44 -10.03
CA GLU A 120 -4.18 -11.27 -10.22
C GLU A 120 -4.29 -12.33 -9.12
N GLU A 121 -3.23 -13.09 -8.85
CA GLU A 121 -3.22 -14.09 -7.77
C GLU A 121 -3.55 -13.49 -6.40
N LYS A 122 -3.00 -12.30 -6.10
CA LYS A 122 -3.27 -11.63 -4.82
C LYS A 122 -4.69 -11.10 -4.75
N LYS A 123 -5.25 -10.64 -5.86
CA LYS A 123 -6.65 -10.22 -5.94
C LYS A 123 -7.58 -11.40 -5.66
N GLU A 124 -7.35 -12.53 -6.31
CA GLU A 124 -8.16 -13.75 -6.09
C GLU A 124 -8.07 -14.23 -4.62
N LYS A 125 -6.87 -14.27 -4.05
CA LYS A 125 -6.68 -14.62 -2.63
C LYS A 125 -7.40 -13.64 -1.70
N LEU A 126 -7.40 -12.36 -2.03
CA LEU A 126 -8.08 -11.34 -1.23
C LEU A 126 -9.60 -11.53 -1.28
N GLU A 127 -10.17 -11.81 -2.45
CA GLU A 127 -11.60 -12.12 -2.60
C GLU A 127 -11.99 -13.41 -1.85
N GLN A 128 -11.16 -14.45 -1.91
CA GLN A 128 -11.37 -15.68 -1.13
C GLN A 128 -11.33 -15.43 0.37
N LEU A 129 -10.34 -14.66 0.84
CA LEU A 129 -10.22 -14.31 2.25
C LEU A 129 -11.40 -13.46 2.73
N GLN A 130 -11.88 -12.51 1.92
CA GLN A 130 -13.08 -11.72 2.24
C GLN A 130 -14.31 -12.62 2.44
N LYS A 131 -14.56 -13.55 1.51
CA LYS A 131 -15.66 -14.52 1.65
C LYS A 131 -15.53 -15.37 2.92
N SER A 132 -14.33 -15.88 3.18
CA SER A 132 -14.06 -16.68 4.40
C SER A 132 -14.27 -15.88 5.69
N LYS A 133 -13.92 -14.59 5.67
CA LYS A 133 -14.12 -13.67 6.78
C LYS A 133 -15.61 -13.45 7.03
N GLU A 134 -16.38 -13.16 5.98
CA GLU A 134 -17.84 -12.98 6.08
C GLU A 134 -18.53 -14.23 6.62
N GLU A 135 -18.14 -15.42 6.14
CA GLU A 135 -18.65 -16.69 6.65
C GLU A 135 -18.30 -16.90 8.13
N ALA A 136 -17.04 -16.65 8.51
CA ALA A 136 -16.61 -16.77 9.89
C ALA A 136 -17.33 -15.77 10.82
N GLU A 137 -17.58 -14.54 10.36
CA GLU A 137 -18.34 -13.53 11.10
C GLU A 137 -19.80 -13.96 11.26
N ARG A 138 -20.44 -14.51 10.22
CA ARG A 138 -21.81 -15.04 10.30
C ARG A 138 -21.93 -16.18 11.30
N VAL A 139 -21.04 -17.16 11.22
CA VAL A 139 -21.02 -18.29 12.16
C VAL A 139 -20.74 -17.82 13.59
N LYS A 140 -19.87 -16.82 13.76
CA LYS A 140 -19.63 -16.21 15.07
C LYS A 140 -20.89 -15.56 15.62
N SER A 141 -21.61 -14.78 14.83
CA SER A 141 -22.86 -14.14 15.29
C SER A 141 -23.94 -15.16 15.64
N GLU A 142 -24.12 -16.21 14.81
CA GLU A 142 -25.10 -17.27 15.08
C GLU A 142 -24.77 -18.04 16.36
N LYS A 143 -23.49 -18.37 16.59
CA LYS A 143 -23.06 -19.02 17.84
C LYS A 143 -23.22 -18.11 19.05
N GLN A 144 -23.06 -16.80 18.87
CA GLN A 144 -23.19 -15.84 19.96
C GLN A 144 -24.65 -15.68 20.38
N THR A 145 -25.58 -15.57 19.43
CA THR A 145 -27.03 -15.53 19.76
C THR A 145 -27.49 -16.81 20.45
N LEU A 146 -27.04 -17.98 19.97
CA LEU A 146 -27.33 -19.26 20.62
C LEU A 146 -26.75 -19.32 22.04
N LYS A 147 -25.53 -18.84 22.24
CA LYS A 147 -24.92 -18.78 23.58
C LYS A 147 -25.75 -17.90 24.52
N ASP A 148 -26.15 -16.72 24.07
CA ASP A 148 -26.92 -15.78 24.87
C ASP A 148 -28.31 -16.37 25.22
N GLU A 149 -28.97 -17.05 24.28
CA GLU A 149 -30.23 -17.77 24.52
C GLU A 149 -30.07 -18.89 25.56
N ILE A 150 -29.01 -19.69 25.45
CA ILE A 150 -28.70 -20.77 26.40
C ILE A 150 -28.43 -20.18 27.79
N GLU A 151 -27.65 -19.09 27.88
CA GLU A 151 -27.33 -18.43 29.15
C GLU A 151 -28.58 -17.85 29.82
N ILE A 152 -29.52 -17.28 29.05
CA ILE A 152 -30.81 -16.82 29.56
C ILE A 152 -31.63 -18.00 30.12
N LEU A 153 -31.67 -19.13 29.41
CA LEU A 153 -32.39 -20.33 29.86
C LEU A 153 -31.77 -20.93 31.13
N GLU A 154 -30.43 -21.00 31.18
CA GLU A 154 -29.68 -21.49 32.33
C GLU A 154 -29.94 -20.61 33.56
N ASN A 155 -29.85 -19.29 33.41
CA ASN A 155 -30.12 -18.34 34.50
C ASN A 155 -31.57 -18.43 34.99
N LYS A 156 -32.55 -18.60 34.10
CA LYS A 156 -33.96 -18.81 34.49
C LYS A 156 -34.15 -20.12 35.27
N ALA A 157 -33.52 -21.20 34.82
CA ALA A 157 -33.57 -22.48 35.52
C ALA A 157 -32.94 -22.34 36.92
N LEU A 158 -31.77 -21.72 37.01
CA LEU A 158 -31.05 -21.49 38.27
C LEU A 158 -31.87 -20.65 39.25
N GLU A 159 -32.53 -19.58 38.77
CA GLU A 159 -33.39 -18.73 39.60
C GLU A 159 -34.60 -19.51 40.14
N HIS A 160 -35.22 -20.34 39.30
CA HIS A 160 -36.33 -21.20 39.70
C HIS A 160 -35.91 -22.20 40.78
N TYR A 161 -34.75 -22.85 40.62
CA TYR A 161 -34.21 -23.74 41.66
C TYR A 161 -33.92 -23.00 42.97
N ARG A 162 -33.36 -21.78 42.90
CA ARG A 162 -33.11 -20.96 44.10
C ARG A 162 -34.40 -20.62 44.84
N GLN A 163 -35.46 -20.28 44.12
CA GLN A 163 -36.78 -20.00 44.71
C GLN A 163 -37.38 -21.24 45.39
N LEU A 164 -37.28 -22.41 44.75
CA LEU A 164 -37.73 -23.67 45.36
C LEU A 164 -36.96 -23.99 46.64
N GLU A 165 -35.64 -23.83 46.63
CA GLU A 165 -34.79 -24.05 47.82
C GLU A 165 -35.14 -23.08 48.96
N GLU A 166 -35.41 -21.81 48.63
CA GLU A 166 -35.80 -20.80 49.61
C GLU A 166 -37.20 -21.07 50.18
N GLN A 167 -38.16 -21.50 49.36
CA GLN A 167 -39.47 -21.95 49.83
C GLN A 167 -39.35 -23.18 50.74
N GLU A 168 -38.53 -24.17 50.38
CA GLU A 168 -38.32 -25.35 51.21
C GLU A 168 -37.69 -24.97 52.56
N LYS A 169 -36.74 -24.03 52.56
CA LYS A 169 -36.13 -23.50 53.78
C LYS A 169 -37.14 -22.73 54.64
N GLN A 170 -38.01 -21.92 54.03
CA GLN A 170 -39.09 -21.23 54.74
C GLN A 170 -40.07 -22.23 55.36
N LEU A 171 -40.53 -23.23 54.61
CA LEU A 171 -41.41 -24.29 55.12
C LEU A 171 -40.77 -25.06 56.28
N LYS A 172 -39.47 -25.38 56.18
CA LYS A 172 -38.72 -26.01 57.28
C LYS A 172 -38.65 -25.10 58.50
N ALA A 173 -38.35 -23.82 58.32
CA ALA A 173 -38.28 -22.85 59.40
C ALA A 173 -39.66 -22.60 60.05
N GLU A 174 -40.75 -22.56 59.28
CA GLU A 174 -42.12 -22.47 59.78
C GLU A 174 -42.51 -23.73 60.56
N ALA A 175 -42.18 -24.91 60.06
CA ALA A 175 -42.41 -26.17 60.77
C ALA A 175 -41.60 -26.24 62.08
N GLU A 176 -40.36 -25.78 62.06
CA GLU A 176 -39.52 -25.67 63.27
C GLU A 176 -40.08 -24.64 64.25
N ALA A 177 -40.51 -23.47 63.78
CA ALA A 177 -41.14 -22.44 64.61
C ALA A 177 -42.49 -22.91 65.19
N ALA A 178 -43.29 -23.66 64.43
CA ALA A 178 -44.53 -24.26 64.90
C ALA A 178 -44.27 -25.28 65.99
N LYS A 179 -43.28 -26.18 65.81
CA LYS A 179 -42.84 -27.11 66.84
C LYS A 179 -42.33 -26.37 68.09
N ASN A 180 -41.47 -25.36 67.91
CA ASN A 180 -40.98 -24.56 69.02
C ASN A 180 -42.12 -23.82 69.74
N ARG A 181 -43.17 -23.38 69.03
CA ARG A 181 -44.36 -22.75 69.61
C ARG A 181 -45.22 -23.75 70.36
N GLU A 182 -45.44 -24.94 69.81
CA GLU A 182 -46.12 -26.04 70.51
C GLU A 182 -45.36 -26.40 71.78
N GLU A 183 -44.04 -26.62 71.69
CA GLU A 183 -43.18 -26.89 72.85
C GLU A 183 -43.21 -25.74 73.86
N ALA A 184 -43.21 -24.48 73.42
CA ALA A 184 -43.31 -23.32 74.31
C ALA A 184 -44.68 -23.24 75.01
N VAL A 185 -45.78 -23.55 74.32
CA VAL A 185 -47.13 -23.61 74.91
C VAL A 185 -47.23 -24.78 75.88
N ASP A 186 -46.72 -25.95 75.54
CA ASP A 186 -46.68 -27.12 76.42
C ASP A 186 -45.82 -26.85 77.68
N THR A 187 -44.71 -26.13 77.50
CA THR A 187 -43.84 -25.69 78.59
C THR A 187 -44.55 -24.64 79.46
N PHE A 188 -45.22 -23.67 78.85
CA PHE A 188 -46.01 -22.66 79.55
C PHE A 188 -47.13 -23.32 80.39
N ASN A 189 -47.91 -24.23 79.81
CA ASN A 189 -48.96 -24.97 80.51
C ASN A 189 -48.45 -25.87 81.65
N LYS A 190 -47.17 -26.30 81.61
CA LYS A 190 -46.56 -27.04 82.73
C LYS A 190 -46.18 -26.14 83.90
N PHE A 191 -45.93 -24.85 83.64
CA PHE A 191 -45.53 -23.88 84.65
C PHE A 191 -46.72 -23.12 85.24
N ASP A 192 -47.72 -22.79 84.42
CA ASP A 192 -49.01 -22.21 84.83
C ASP A 192 -49.87 -23.30 85.53
N SER A 193 -49.73 -23.40 86.85
CA SER A 193 -50.34 -24.48 87.64
C SER A 193 -51.77 -24.15 88.06
N ASN A 194 -52.15 -22.86 88.05
CA ASN A 194 -53.47 -22.38 88.40
C ASN A 194 -54.37 -22.08 87.18
N GLN A 195 -53.84 -22.21 85.95
CA GLN A 195 -54.50 -22.00 84.66
C GLN A 195 -55.06 -20.58 84.47
N ASP A 196 -54.45 -19.57 85.09
CA ASP A 196 -54.88 -18.18 84.97
C ASP A 196 -54.32 -17.47 83.72
N GLY A 197 -53.44 -18.16 82.97
CA GLY A 197 -52.85 -17.66 81.74
C GLY A 197 -51.65 -16.73 81.96
N VAL A 198 -51.11 -16.63 83.18
CA VAL A 198 -49.93 -15.83 83.52
C VAL A 198 -49.03 -16.59 84.50
N VAL A 199 -47.80 -16.90 84.11
CA VAL A 199 -46.82 -17.52 85.03
C VAL A 199 -46.32 -16.47 86.02
N ASP A 200 -46.78 -16.57 87.27
CA ASP A 200 -46.40 -15.66 88.36
C ASP A 200 -45.12 -16.14 89.09
N ILE A 201 -44.42 -15.21 89.75
CA ILE A 201 -43.15 -15.48 90.46
C ILE A 201 -43.36 -16.57 91.52
N SER A 202 -44.53 -16.57 92.16
CA SER A 202 -44.91 -17.56 93.16
C SER A 202 -45.01 -18.99 92.61
N GLU A 203 -45.34 -19.18 91.33
CA GLU A 203 -45.41 -20.50 90.70
C GLU A 203 -44.03 -21.02 90.31
N LEU A 204 -43.11 -20.14 89.91
CA LEU A 204 -41.72 -20.48 89.57
C LEU A 204 -40.89 -20.87 90.81
N GLN A 205 -41.13 -20.22 91.96
CA GLN A 205 -40.45 -20.51 93.24
C GLN A 205 -40.71 -21.93 93.77
N THR A 206 -41.84 -22.54 93.40
CA THR A 206 -42.18 -23.91 93.87
C THR A 206 -41.35 -25.01 93.19
N ARG A 207 -40.62 -24.70 92.12
CA ARG A 207 -39.88 -25.67 91.30
C ARG A 207 -38.37 -25.50 91.49
N GLN A 208 -37.73 -26.50 92.11
CA GLN A 208 -36.29 -26.52 92.43
C GLN A 208 -35.32 -26.31 91.24
N THR A 209 -35.79 -26.42 89.99
CA THR A 209 -34.95 -26.23 88.80
C THR A 209 -34.54 -24.77 88.57
N PHE A 210 -35.30 -23.80 89.10
CA PHE A 210 -35.00 -22.37 88.97
C PHE A 210 -34.44 -21.74 90.25
N ASP A 211 -34.44 -22.48 91.37
CA ASP A 211 -33.88 -22.12 92.66
C ASP A 211 -32.36 -22.39 92.68
N LYS A 212 -31.56 -21.38 92.28
CA LYS A 212 -30.09 -21.51 92.13
C LYS A 212 -29.35 -21.52 93.47
N ASP A 213 -29.91 -20.93 94.50
CA ASP A 213 -29.33 -20.83 95.85
C ASP A 213 -30.05 -21.71 96.89
N LYS A 214 -31.00 -22.54 96.45
CA LYS A 214 -31.73 -23.56 97.22
C LYS A 214 -32.46 -22.99 98.44
N ASN A 215 -32.93 -21.76 98.34
CA ASN A 215 -33.52 -21.03 99.46
C ASN A 215 -35.07 -21.06 99.43
N GLY A 216 -35.69 -21.56 98.36
CA GLY A 216 -37.14 -21.67 98.22
C GLY A 216 -37.88 -20.33 98.05
N GLU A 217 -37.17 -19.25 97.72
CA GLU A 217 -37.68 -17.92 97.31
C GLU A 217 -37.20 -17.53 95.90
#